data_AF-A0A9R0VXU3-F1
#
_entry.id   AF-A0A9R0VXU3-F1
#
_cell.length_a   1.000
_cell.length_b   1.000
_cell.length_c   1.000
_cell.angle_alpha   90.00
_cell.angle_beta   90.00
_cell.angle_gamma   90.00
#
_symmetry.space_group_name_H-M   'P 1'
#
loop_
_entity.id
_entity.type
_entity.pdbx_description
1 polymer ?
#
loop_
_entity_poly.entity_id
_entity_poly.type
_entity_poly.pdbx_seq_one_letter_code
_entity_poly.pdbx_strand_id
1 'polypeptide(L)'
;MVAWENFNGRSDTVFCGVFDGHGPHGHLVARKVRDTLPLKLCDLIYDDYGESPTSNSDGSVLEESLSPYPDAEDKSPTFTAQKEEHLEFFDSMKESFRKAFRVMDKELKLHRNIDSICSGTTAVTLIKQGQDLIVGNLGDSRAVLGTRDQNGHLVAHQLTVDLKPDHPSKYLSLSSLN
;
A
#
# COMPACT_ATOMS: atom_id res chain seq x y z
N MET A 1 -1.30 -0.46 15.91
CA MET A 1 -2.07 -1.12 14.85
C MET A 1 -3.44 -0.47 14.75
N VAL A 2 -4.04 -0.49 13.56
CA VAL A 2 -5.45 -0.16 13.31
C VAL A 2 -6.00 -1.17 12.31
N ALA A 3 -7.28 -1.52 12.47
CA ALA A 3 -8.07 -2.24 11.49
C ALA A 3 -9.42 -1.53 11.40
N TRP A 4 -9.88 -1.25 10.18
CA TRP A 4 -11.08 -0.51 9.89
C TRP A 4 -11.88 -1.26 8.83
N GLU A 5 -12.98 -1.87 9.27
CA GLU A 5 -13.97 -2.53 8.41
C GLU A 5 -14.91 -1.52 7.75
N ASN A 6 -15.49 -1.90 6.61
CA ASN A 6 -16.34 -1.03 5.82
C ASN A 6 -15.62 0.28 5.46
N PHE A 7 -14.33 0.18 5.12
CA PHE A 7 -13.46 1.34 4.91
C PHE A 7 -13.99 2.20 3.77
N ASN A 8 -14.07 3.51 4.01
CA ASN A 8 -14.74 4.47 3.13
C ASN A 8 -16.21 4.12 2.77
N GLY A 9 -16.94 3.50 3.71
CA GLY A 9 -18.35 3.16 3.53
C GLY A 9 -18.62 1.95 2.63
N ARG A 10 -17.57 1.24 2.17
CA ARG A 10 -17.69 0.07 1.29
C ARG A 10 -17.61 -1.22 2.09
N SER A 11 -18.68 -2.02 2.08
CA SER A 11 -18.78 -3.23 2.90
C SER A 11 -17.81 -4.36 2.53
N ASP A 12 -17.26 -4.32 1.32
CA ASP A 12 -16.25 -5.25 0.81
C ASP A 12 -14.80 -4.77 1.05
N THR A 13 -14.62 -3.63 1.73
CA THR A 13 -13.32 -2.99 1.91
C THR A 13 -12.88 -2.96 3.37
N VAL A 14 -11.63 -3.36 3.62
CA VAL A 14 -10.96 -3.29 4.91
C VAL A 14 -9.64 -2.56 4.79
N PHE A 15 -9.39 -1.62 5.70
CA PHE A 15 -8.07 -1.01 5.88
C PHE A 15 -7.39 -1.56 7.13
N CYS A 16 -6.10 -1.90 7.03
CA CYS A 16 -5.27 -2.28 8.16
C CYS A 16 -3.94 -1.53 8.13
N GLY A 17 -3.37 -1.24 9.31
CA GLY A 17 -2.09 -0.55 9.40
C GLY A 17 -1.31 -0.87 10.67
N VAL A 18 0.01 -1.03 10.53
CA VAL A 18 0.97 -1.14 11.62
C VAL A 18 2.00 -0.02 11.51
N PHE A 19 2.31 0.59 12.65
CA PHE A 19 3.16 1.77 12.75
C PHE A 19 4.10 1.58 13.94
N ASP A 20 5.39 1.47 13.67
CA ASP A 20 6.43 1.32 14.69
C ASP A 20 7.14 2.66 14.92
N GLY A 21 6.79 3.31 16.01
CA GLY A 21 7.27 4.65 16.37
C GLY A 21 8.63 4.60 17.08
N HIS A 22 9.55 5.44 16.66
CA HIS A 22 10.90 5.53 17.23
C HIS A 22 11.31 6.99 17.52
N GLY A 23 12.33 7.15 18.35
CA GLY A 23 12.80 8.45 18.82
C GLY A 23 11.97 9.03 19.98
N PRO A 24 12.31 10.22 20.49
CA PRO A 24 11.73 10.80 21.70
C PRO A 24 10.19 10.93 21.64
N HIS A 25 9.65 11.26 20.47
CA HIS A 25 8.21 11.41 20.23
C HIS A 25 7.64 10.32 19.31
N GLY A 26 8.35 9.20 19.11
CA GLY A 26 7.94 8.15 18.16
C GLY A 26 6.52 7.64 18.40
N HIS A 27 6.14 7.46 19.66
CA HIS A 27 4.79 7.08 20.04
C HIS A 27 3.72 8.11 19.65
N LEU A 28 4.04 9.42 19.66
CA LEU A 28 3.13 10.48 19.19
C LEU A 28 3.05 10.49 17.67
N VAL A 29 4.17 10.32 16.98
CA VAL A 29 4.23 10.22 15.52
C VAL A 29 3.41 9.03 15.04
N ALA A 30 3.67 7.82 15.57
CA ALA A 30 2.96 6.61 15.22
C ALA A 30 1.45 6.72 15.48
N ARG A 31 1.05 7.31 16.62
CA ARG A 31 -0.36 7.59 16.93
C ARG A 31 -0.98 8.53 15.91
N LYS A 32 -0.31 9.64 15.61
CA LYS A 32 -0.80 10.65 14.66
C LYS A 32 -0.96 10.06 13.25
N VAL A 33 0.01 9.26 12.78
CA VAL A 33 -0.08 8.56 11.49
C VAL A 33 -1.22 7.53 11.51
N ARG A 34 -1.32 6.70 12.55
CA ARG A 34 -2.41 5.73 12.72
C ARG A 34 -3.79 6.37 12.60
N ASP A 35 -3.97 7.55 13.19
CA ASP A 35 -5.28 8.21 13.27
C ASP A 35 -5.59 9.08 12.04
N THR A 36 -4.58 9.54 11.30
CA THR A 36 -4.77 10.52 10.20
C THR A 36 -4.55 9.92 8.81
N LEU A 37 -3.59 9.00 8.64
CA LEU A 37 -3.27 8.41 7.33
C LEU A 37 -4.46 7.71 6.65
N PRO A 38 -5.32 6.94 7.36
CA PRO A 38 -6.46 6.29 6.71
C PRO A 38 -7.44 7.32 6.12
N LEU A 39 -7.67 8.44 6.81
CA LEU A 39 -8.54 9.51 6.32
C LEU A 39 -7.97 10.16 5.06
N LYS A 40 -6.65 10.40 4.99
CA LYS A 40 -6.01 10.92 3.79
C LYS A 40 -6.14 9.97 2.59
N LEU A 41 -6.07 8.66 2.84
CA LEU A 41 -6.30 7.66 1.81
C LEU A 41 -7.76 7.69 1.33
N CYS A 42 -8.73 7.81 2.23
CA CYS A 42 -10.13 8.04 1.88
C CYS A 42 -10.30 9.28 0.99
N ASP A 43 -9.74 10.42 1.37
CA ASP A 43 -9.89 11.64 0.57
C ASP A 43 -9.30 11.47 -0.83
N LEU A 44 -8.09 10.91 -0.92
CA LEU A 44 -7.35 10.82 -2.19
C LEU A 44 -7.87 9.75 -3.15
N ILE A 45 -8.36 8.61 -2.64
CA ILE A 45 -8.89 7.53 -3.49
C ILE A 45 -10.24 7.95 -4.11
N TYR A 46 -11.01 8.79 -3.43
CA TYR A 46 -12.38 9.13 -3.82
C TYR A 46 -12.53 10.53 -4.43
N ASP A 47 -11.51 11.37 -4.34
CA ASP A 47 -11.39 12.58 -5.17
C ASP A 47 -11.09 12.25 -6.66
N ASP A 48 -10.48 11.08 -6.93
CA ASP A 48 -10.11 10.63 -8.30
C ASP A 48 -11.25 9.86 -8.99
N TYR A 49 -12.12 9.20 -8.22
CA TYR A 49 -13.24 8.38 -8.70
C TYR A 49 -14.59 8.94 -8.22
N GLY A 50 -15.12 9.93 -8.94
CA GLY A 50 -16.52 10.34 -8.77
C GLY A 50 -17.47 9.18 -9.07
N GLU A 51 -18.12 8.66 -8.01
CA GLU A 51 -19.04 7.51 -7.99
C GLU A 51 -18.47 6.14 -8.42
N SER A 52 -19.01 5.10 -7.79
CA SER A 52 -18.42 3.76 -7.68
C SER A 52 -18.63 2.88 -8.93
N PRO A 53 -17.62 2.13 -9.42
CA PRO A 53 -17.88 0.96 -10.23
C PRO A 53 -18.40 -0.15 -9.32
N THR A 54 -19.61 -0.63 -9.60
CA THR A 54 -20.18 -1.82 -8.97
C THR A 54 -19.57 -3.07 -9.61
N SER A 55 -19.20 -4.01 -8.73
CA SER A 55 -18.79 -5.41 -8.93
C SER A 55 -18.70 -5.98 -10.36
N ASN A 56 -17.61 -6.71 -10.63
CA ASN A 56 -17.72 -8.07 -11.17
C ASN A 56 -16.57 -8.96 -10.68
N SER A 57 -16.96 -10.16 -10.28
CA SER A 57 -16.13 -11.30 -9.88
C SER A 57 -15.42 -11.89 -11.08
N ASP A 58 -14.09 -12.04 -11.05
CA ASP A 58 -13.42 -13.33 -11.25
C ASP A 58 -11.93 -13.26 -10.88
N GLY A 59 -11.44 -14.30 -10.21
CA GLY A 59 -10.10 -14.35 -9.64
C GLY A 59 -9.01 -14.42 -10.71
N SER A 60 -8.20 -13.36 -10.78
CA SER A 60 -6.95 -13.36 -11.54
C SER A 60 -5.81 -12.95 -10.62
N VAL A 61 -4.96 -13.92 -10.28
CA VAL A 61 -3.70 -13.69 -9.57
C VAL A 61 -2.69 -13.16 -10.61
N LEU A 62 -2.34 -11.88 -10.53
CA LEU A 62 -1.22 -11.32 -11.28
C LEU A 62 -0.01 -11.19 -10.36
N GLU A 63 0.95 -12.09 -10.55
CA GLU A 63 2.30 -12.02 -10.00
C GLU A 63 3.16 -11.21 -10.98
N GLU A 64 3.65 -10.03 -10.57
CA GLU A 64 4.64 -9.29 -11.34
C GLU A 64 6.03 -9.88 -11.06
N SER A 65 6.48 -10.79 -11.94
CA SER A 65 7.86 -11.27 -11.97
C SER A 65 8.45 -10.95 -13.34
N LEU A 66 9.40 -10.01 -13.38
CA LEU A 66 10.11 -9.57 -14.58
C LEU A 66 10.85 -10.77 -15.21
N SER A 67 10.34 -11.32 -16.30
CA SER A 67 11.07 -12.28 -17.14
C SER A 67 11.11 -11.80 -18.61
N PRO A 68 12.22 -12.01 -19.36
CA PRO A 68 12.50 -11.29 -20.60
C PRO A 68 12.20 -12.10 -21.88
N TYR A 69 11.12 -12.88 -21.92
CA TYR A 69 10.76 -13.66 -23.12
C TYR A 69 9.38 -13.27 -23.67
N PRO A 70 9.26 -12.90 -24.96
CA PRO A 70 7.96 -12.67 -25.57
C PRO A 70 7.39 -14.01 -26.03
N ASP A 71 6.21 -14.39 -25.56
CA ASP A 71 5.47 -15.48 -26.21
C ASP A 71 3.98 -15.16 -26.42
N ALA A 72 3.52 -15.68 -27.55
CA ALA A 72 2.33 -15.48 -28.37
C ALA A 72 1.08 -14.75 -27.83
N GLU A 73 0.56 -13.88 -28.71
CA GLU A 73 -0.71 -13.15 -28.59
C GLU A 73 -1.94 -14.08 -28.63
N ASP A 74 -2.77 -14.02 -27.59
CA ASP A 74 -4.20 -14.37 -27.67
C ASP A 74 -5.03 -13.10 -27.40
N LYS A 75 -5.46 -12.45 -28.49
CA LYS A 75 -6.19 -11.18 -28.47
C LYS A 75 -7.69 -11.43 -28.51
N SER A 76 -8.30 -11.70 -27.36
CA SER A 76 -9.75 -11.51 -27.20
C SER A 76 -10.03 -10.05 -26.75
N PRO A 77 -10.90 -9.29 -27.46
CA PRO A 77 -11.07 -7.85 -27.23
C PRO A 77 -11.74 -7.49 -25.89
N THR A 78 -12.37 -8.46 -25.22
CA THR A 78 -13.01 -8.28 -23.90
C THR A 78 -11.99 -8.38 -22.76
N PHE A 79 -10.95 -9.21 -22.92
CA PHE A 79 -9.92 -9.41 -21.90
C PHE A 79 -8.92 -8.25 -21.84
N THR A 80 -8.69 -7.58 -22.97
CA THR A 80 -7.83 -6.39 -23.05
C THR A 80 -8.42 -5.19 -22.33
N ALA A 81 -9.73 -4.93 -22.46
CA ALA A 81 -10.39 -3.79 -21.83
C ALA A 81 -10.46 -3.92 -20.29
N GLN A 82 -10.79 -5.12 -19.77
CA GLN A 82 -10.81 -5.36 -18.32
C GLN A 82 -9.41 -5.26 -17.69
N LYS A 83 -8.38 -5.68 -18.42
CA LYS A 83 -6.99 -5.57 -17.97
C LYS A 83 -6.54 -4.11 -17.94
N GLU A 84 -6.92 -3.29 -18.91
CA GLU A 84 -6.61 -1.85 -18.94
C GLU A 84 -7.29 -1.11 -17.78
N GLU A 85 -8.58 -1.34 -17.52
CA GLU A 85 -9.31 -0.71 -16.40
C GLU A 85 -8.71 -1.10 -15.03
N HIS A 86 -8.30 -2.35 -14.86
CA HIS A 86 -7.68 -2.83 -13.61
C HIS A 86 -6.29 -2.24 -13.40
N LEU A 87 -5.51 -2.07 -14.48
CA LEU A 87 -4.21 -1.40 -14.45
C LEU A 87 -4.36 0.08 -14.07
N GLU A 88 -5.32 0.79 -14.67
CA GLU A 88 -5.60 2.18 -14.34
C GLU A 88 -6.03 2.34 -12.87
N PHE A 89 -6.86 1.43 -12.36
CA PHE A 89 -7.24 1.39 -10.95
C PHE A 89 -6.03 1.22 -10.02
N PHE A 90 -5.13 0.29 -10.33
CA PHE A 90 -3.91 0.09 -9.53
C PHE A 90 -2.98 1.30 -9.56
N ASP A 91 -2.81 1.94 -10.72
CA ASP A 91 -1.96 3.12 -10.84
C ASP A 91 -2.54 4.32 -10.07
N SER A 92 -3.86 4.52 -10.12
CA SER A 92 -4.53 5.54 -9.30
C SER A 92 -4.41 5.25 -7.81
N MET A 93 -4.63 4.00 -7.38
CA MET A 93 -4.45 3.59 -5.98
C MET A 93 -3.00 3.83 -5.52
N LYS A 94 -2.02 3.43 -6.33
CA LYS A 94 -0.60 3.63 -6.05
C LYS A 94 -0.26 5.12 -5.88
N GLU A 95 -0.76 5.98 -6.77
CA GLU A 95 -0.53 7.41 -6.67
C GLU A 95 -1.25 8.02 -5.45
N SER A 96 -2.43 7.54 -5.11
CA SER A 96 -3.16 7.92 -3.89
C SER A 96 -2.36 7.58 -2.63
N PHE A 97 -1.78 6.38 -2.54
CA PHE A 97 -0.87 6.03 -1.44
C PHE A 97 0.35 6.97 -1.38
N ARG A 98 1.02 7.21 -2.51
CA ARG A 98 2.19 8.10 -2.58
C ARG A 98 1.84 9.52 -2.11
N LYS A 99 0.72 10.07 -2.59
CA LYS A 99 0.20 11.38 -2.18
C LYS A 99 -0.13 11.40 -0.69
N ALA A 100 -0.81 10.37 -0.18
CA ALA A 100 -1.21 10.28 1.23
C ALA A 100 0.00 10.29 2.17
N PHE A 101 1.01 9.46 1.88
CA PHE A 101 2.27 9.44 2.65
C PHE A 101 2.98 10.79 2.60
N ARG A 102 3.06 11.42 1.42
CA ARG A 102 3.71 12.73 1.26
C ARG A 102 2.98 13.84 2.03
N VAL A 103 1.65 13.86 1.99
CA VAL A 103 0.84 14.84 2.74
C VAL A 103 0.99 14.60 4.24
N MET A 104 0.99 13.34 4.68
CA MET A 104 1.18 12.97 6.08
C MET A 104 2.55 13.41 6.61
N ASP A 105 3.62 13.17 5.86
CA ASP A 105 4.99 13.60 6.22
C ASP A 105 5.11 15.13 6.33
N LYS A 106 4.49 15.87 5.41
CA LYS A 106 4.42 17.34 5.48
C LYS A 106 3.67 17.83 6.71
N GLU A 107 2.55 17.19 7.07
CA GLU A 107 1.79 17.55 8.26
C GLU A 107 2.59 17.32 9.55
N LEU A 108 3.31 16.20 9.64
CA LEU A 108 4.20 15.90 10.77
C LEU A 108 5.30 16.96 10.93
N LYS A 109 5.92 17.38 9.81
CA LYS A 109 6.95 18.44 9.80
C LYS A 109 6.45 19.79 10.31
N LEU A 110 5.17 20.09 10.14
CA LEU A 110 4.56 21.35 10.59
C LEU A 110 4.07 21.29 12.05
N HIS A 111 4.03 20.11 12.65
CA HIS A 111 3.45 19.90 13.96
C HIS A 111 4.40 20.34 15.08
N ARG A 112 4.20 21.56 15.62
CA ARG A 112 5.11 22.21 16.59
C ARG A 112 5.44 21.39 17.86
N ASN A 113 4.57 20.46 18.25
CA ASN A 113 4.74 19.65 19.46
C ASN A 113 5.35 18.26 19.19
N ILE A 114 5.77 17.98 17.95
CA ILE A 114 6.41 16.72 17.56
C ILE A 114 7.76 17.08 16.96
N ASP A 115 8.85 16.62 17.59
CA ASP A 115 10.16 16.66 16.97
C ASP A 115 10.24 15.60 15.87
N SER A 116 9.91 15.98 14.64
CA SER A 116 9.96 15.11 13.46
C SER A 116 11.35 14.96 12.87
N ILE A 117 12.39 15.58 13.45
CA ILE A 117 13.79 15.43 13.00
C ILE A 117 14.38 14.17 13.64
N CYS A 118 14.17 14.00 14.95
CA CYS A 118 14.70 12.87 15.71
C CYS A 118 13.65 11.81 16.07
N SER A 119 12.39 12.02 15.67
CA SER A 119 11.31 11.04 15.88
C SER A 119 10.63 10.69 14.58
N GLY A 120 10.19 9.44 14.48
CA GLY A 120 9.56 8.92 13.28
C GLY A 120 8.69 7.70 13.57
N THR A 121 8.12 7.15 12.51
CA THR A 121 7.42 5.87 12.56
C THR A 121 7.63 5.14 11.24
N THR A 122 7.65 3.81 11.29
CA THR A 122 7.37 3.01 10.10
C THR A 122 5.87 3.07 9.77
N ALA A 123 5.51 2.59 8.59
CA ALA A 123 4.13 2.32 8.22
C ALA A 123 4.08 1.15 7.24
N VAL A 124 3.40 0.06 7.62
CA VAL A 124 2.90 -0.93 6.66
C VAL A 124 1.39 -0.93 6.72
N THR A 125 0.76 -0.63 5.59
CA THR A 125 -0.68 -0.40 5.46
C THR A 125 -1.25 -1.22 4.32
N LEU A 126 -2.49 -1.66 4.46
CA LEU A 126 -3.14 -2.59 3.55
C LEU A 126 -4.58 -2.16 3.32
N ILE A 127 -5.00 -2.12 2.06
CA ILE A 127 -6.41 -2.02 1.66
C ILE A 127 -6.75 -3.34 0.96
N LYS A 128 -7.69 -4.09 1.53
CA LYS A 128 -8.30 -5.25 0.89
C LYS A 128 -9.67 -4.83 0.40
N GLN A 129 -9.95 -4.95 -0.90
CA GLN A 129 -11.26 -4.68 -1.49
C GLN A 129 -11.65 -5.89 -2.34
N GLY A 130 -12.71 -6.62 -1.96
CA GLY A 130 -13.08 -7.84 -2.66
C GLY A 130 -11.91 -8.85 -2.69
N GLN A 131 -11.38 -9.15 -3.87
CA GLN A 131 -10.22 -10.03 -4.06
C GLN A 131 -8.89 -9.26 -4.19
N ASP A 132 -8.94 -7.94 -4.35
CA ASP A 132 -7.77 -7.09 -4.54
C ASP A 132 -7.11 -6.73 -3.21
N LEU A 133 -5.78 -6.63 -3.24
CA LEU A 133 -4.95 -6.29 -2.10
C LEU A 133 -3.90 -5.25 -2.48
N ILE A 134 -3.98 -4.06 -1.90
CA ILE A 134 -3.02 -2.98 -2.09
C ILE A 134 -2.23 -2.80 -0.81
N VAL A 135 -0.90 -2.84 -0.89
CA VAL A 135 0.00 -2.71 0.27
C VAL A 135 0.93 -1.52 0.09
N GLY A 136 0.88 -0.58 1.05
CA GLY A 136 1.84 0.52 1.18
C GLY A 136 2.85 0.22 2.27
N ASN A 137 4.15 0.31 1.95
CA ASN A 137 5.24 0.10 2.92
C ASN A 137 6.21 1.28 2.97
N LEU A 138 6.49 1.76 4.17
CA LEU A 138 7.51 2.76 4.47
C LEU A 138 8.22 2.40 5.77
N GLY A 139 9.39 1.78 5.66
CA GLY A 139 10.21 1.35 6.79
C GLY A 139 10.52 -0.14 6.73
N ASP A 140 10.89 -0.71 7.87
CA ASP A 140 11.28 -2.11 8.04
C ASP A 140 10.24 -2.96 8.77
N SER A 141 9.01 -2.44 8.92
CA SER A 141 7.84 -3.27 9.20
C SER A 141 7.48 -4.11 7.96
N ARG A 142 6.82 -5.26 8.18
CA ARG A 142 6.60 -6.26 7.12
C ARG A 142 5.16 -6.79 7.07
N ALA A 143 4.64 -6.94 5.86
CA ALA A 143 3.45 -7.72 5.57
C ALA A 143 3.80 -9.06 4.91
N VAL A 144 3.17 -10.13 5.41
CA VAL A 144 3.34 -11.51 4.92
C VAL A 144 1.94 -12.12 4.79
N LEU A 145 1.64 -12.68 3.62
CA LEU A 145 0.40 -13.39 3.33
C LEU A 145 0.58 -14.89 3.59
N GLY A 146 -0.23 -15.45 4.48
CA GLY A 146 -0.33 -16.90 4.67
C GLY A 146 -1.35 -17.50 3.71
N THR A 147 -0.93 -18.43 2.87
CA THR A 147 -1.80 -19.23 1.97
C THR A 147 -1.70 -20.70 2.34
N ARG A 148 -2.57 -21.55 1.78
CA ARG A 148 -2.42 -23.00 1.86
C ARG A 148 -2.04 -23.56 0.50
N ASP A 149 -1.05 -24.45 0.47
CA ASP A 149 -0.71 -25.20 -0.74
C ASP A 149 -1.76 -26.28 -1.06
N GLN A 150 -1.54 -27.01 -2.15
CA GLN A 150 -2.41 -28.10 -2.60
C GLN A 150 -2.52 -29.26 -1.58
N ASN A 151 -1.54 -29.38 -0.69
CA ASN A 151 -1.48 -30.38 0.38
C ASN A 151 -2.03 -29.85 1.72
N GLY A 152 -2.51 -28.60 1.74
CA GLY A 152 -3.03 -27.93 2.94
C GLY A 152 -1.96 -27.36 3.87
N HIS A 153 -0.67 -27.40 3.51
CA HIS A 153 0.41 -26.78 4.30
C HIS A 153 0.34 -25.26 4.24
N LEU A 154 0.66 -24.60 5.35
CA LEU A 154 0.73 -23.14 5.39
C LEU A 154 2.01 -22.67 4.68
N VAL A 155 1.84 -21.79 3.68
CA VAL A 155 2.93 -21.16 2.92
C VAL A 155 2.91 -19.65 3.19
N ALA A 156 4.09 -19.07 3.37
CA ALA A 156 4.25 -17.65 3.63
C ALA A 156 4.74 -16.91 2.37
N HIS A 157 3.98 -15.92 1.93
CA HIS A 157 4.33 -15.04 0.81
C HIS A 157 4.66 -13.64 1.33
N GLN A 158 5.90 -13.20 1.15
CA GLN A 158 6.30 -11.86 1.56
C GLN A 158 5.70 -10.82 0.61
N LEU A 159 4.90 -9.89 1.14
CA LEU A 159 4.26 -8.84 0.34
C LEU A 159 5.10 -7.55 0.27
N THR A 160 6.00 -7.35 1.23
CA THR A 160 6.80 -6.13 1.36
C THR A 160 8.26 -6.45 1.61
N VAL A 161 9.16 -5.63 1.07
CA VAL A 161 10.59 -5.68 1.36
C VAL A 161 10.95 -4.60 2.38
N ASP A 162 11.69 -4.96 3.42
CA ASP A 162 12.14 -4.01 4.45
C ASP A 162 13.01 -2.92 3.82
N LEU A 163 12.70 -1.66 4.14
CA LEU A 163 13.40 -0.51 3.64
C LEU A 163 14.65 -0.18 4.49
N LYS A 164 15.62 -1.07 4.53
CA LYS A 164 16.87 -0.90 5.30
C LYS A 164 17.98 -0.18 4.49
N PRO A 165 18.85 0.64 5.12
CA PRO A 165 19.89 1.40 4.41
C PRO A 165 20.89 0.57 3.62
N ASP A 166 21.17 -0.65 4.08
CA ASP A 166 22.10 -1.63 3.51
C ASP A 166 21.50 -2.46 2.36
N HIS A 167 20.23 -2.24 2.01
CA HIS A 167 19.58 -3.00 0.95
C HIS A 167 20.07 -2.55 -0.45
N PRO A 168 20.46 -3.47 -1.36
CA PRO A 168 21.15 -3.15 -2.63
C PRO A 168 20.42 -2.14 -3.52
N SER A 169 19.09 -2.14 -3.54
CA SER A 169 18.29 -1.22 -4.36
C SER A 169 18.24 0.22 -3.85
N LYS A 170 18.68 0.49 -2.60
CA LYS A 170 18.65 1.84 -2.01
C LYS A 170 19.91 2.67 -2.23
N TYR A 171 21.03 2.05 -2.60
CA TYR A 171 22.27 2.78 -2.86
C TYR A 171 22.11 3.83 -3.98
N LEU A 172 21.22 3.56 -4.96
CA LEU A 172 20.96 4.47 -6.09
C LEU A 172 20.07 5.68 -5.70
N SER A 173 19.18 5.52 -4.71
CA SER A 173 18.25 6.58 -4.30
C SER A 173 18.88 7.57 -3.31
N LEU A 174 19.78 7.13 -2.44
CA LEU A 174 20.44 8.00 -1.46
C LEU A 174 21.56 8.85 -2.07
N SER A 175 22.21 8.37 -3.14
CA SER A 175 23.23 9.13 -3.87
C SER A 175 22.68 10.30 -4.69
N SER A 176 21.35 10.38 -4.87
CA SER A 176 20.67 11.40 -5.68
C SER A 176 20.14 12.59 -4.87
N LEU A 177 20.51 12.69 -3.58
CA LEU A 177 20.04 13.70 -2.62
C LEU A 177 21.15 14.66 -2.14
N ASN A 178 22.31 14.68 -2.80
CA ASN A 178 23.38 15.65 -2.56
C ASN A 178 23.52 16.62 -3.74
#